data_AF-A0A961YMC7-F1
#
_entry.id   AF-A0A961YMC7-F1
#
_cell.length_a   1.000
_cell.length_b   1.000
_cell.length_c   1.000
_cell.angle_alpha   90.00
_cell.angle_beta   90.00
_cell.angle_gamma   90.00
#
_symmetry.space_group_name_H-M   'P 1'
#
loop_
_entity.id
_entity.type
_entity.pdbx_description
1 polymer ?
#
loop_
_entity_poly.entity_id
_entity_poly.type
_entity_poly.pdbx_seq_one_letter_code
_entity_poly.pdbx_strand_id
1 'polypeptide(L)'
;VTLDLASDAGKAALESLLAKADVLIQNLKPGALERLGFGAERLARDYPRLIACSISGYGETGPMADRKAYDLLIQAESGLCSITGGPSEPARVGVSIVDIATGATAHAAILEALIRRGVTGKGASISISMFDVMADWLTVPLLNHEGGQTPRRIGLAHPSISPYGVFHAQDGTPILISIQSDREWVRLSADFIGEPAHGTDPRFATNVARVANRAETDALVAAAFARRDAADAVAVLTSADIAFATVNDMDGLSRHPRLRRITVGTPNGPVSLPAPAAVFDGVAREPGPVPGLKPAED
;
A
#
# COMPACT_ATOMS: atom_id res chain seq x y z
N VAL A 1 -18.15 8.61 -21.99
CA VAL A 1 -19.53 9.11 -21.84
C VAL A 1 -19.48 10.25 -20.86
N THR A 2 -20.28 11.29 -21.05
CA THR A 2 -20.35 12.43 -20.14
C THR A 2 -21.82 12.71 -19.91
N LEU A 3 -22.24 12.73 -18.65
CA LEU A 3 -23.63 12.86 -18.24
C LEU A 3 -23.75 14.00 -17.23
N ASP A 4 -24.66 14.93 -17.46
CA ASP A 4 -25.08 15.89 -16.43
C ASP A 4 -26.24 15.31 -15.61
N LEU A 5 -25.94 14.82 -14.41
CA LEU A 5 -26.93 14.24 -13.51
C LEU A 5 -27.87 15.27 -12.86
N ALA A 6 -27.66 16.58 -13.08
CA ALA A 6 -28.65 17.59 -12.71
C ALA A 6 -29.82 17.63 -13.70
N SER A 7 -29.60 17.23 -14.95
CA SER A 7 -30.62 17.18 -16.01
C SER A 7 -31.44 15.88 -15.99
N ASP A 8 -32.70 15.95 -16.40
CA ASP A 8 -33.54 14.75 -16.53
C ASP A 8 -33.01 13.78 -17.60
N ALA A 9 -32.45 14.32 -18.69
CA ALA A 9 -31.82 13.52 -19.74
C ALA A 9 -30.60 12.74 -19.22
N GLY A 10 -29.73 13.37 -18.43
CA GLY A 10 -28.57 12.70 -17.84
C GLY A 10 -28.96 11.67 -16.79
N LYS A 11 -30.01 11.91 -16.00
CA LYS A 11 -30.58 10.90 -15.09
C LYS A 11 -31.13 9.70 -15.85
N ALA A 12 -31.92 9.91 -16.90
CA ALA A 12 -32.46 8.83 -17.74
C ALA A 12 -31.34 8.01 -18.43
N ALA A 13 -30.27 8.69 -18.86
CA ALA A 13 -29.10 8.02 -19.40
C ALA A 13 -28.37 7.17 -18.34
N LEU A 14 -28.22 7.65 -17.10
CA LEU A 14 -27.66 6.87 -16.01
C LEU A 14 -28.55 5.66 -15.69
N GLU A 15 -29.87 5.82 -15.62
CA GLU A 15 -30.81 4.70 -15.42
C GLU A 15 -30.65 3.61 -16.49
N SER A 16 -30.46 4.02 -17.75
CA SER A 16 -30.23 3.11 -18.87
C SER A 16 -28.92 2.32 -18.74
N LEU A 17 -27.89 2.94 -18.16
CA LEU A 17 -26.62 2.27 -17.83
C LEU A 17 -26.80 1.31 -16.65
N LEU A 18 -27.44 1.76 -15.58
CA LEU A 18 -27.70 0.96 -14.37
C LEU A 18 -28.52 -0.30 -14.66
N ALA A 19 -29.49 -0.21 -15.57
CA ALA A 19 -30.30 -1.35 -15.99
C ALA A 19 -29.49 -2.52 -16.58
N LYS A 20 -28.26 -2.27 -17.03
CA LYS A 20 -27.35 -3.27 -17.62
C LYS A 20 -26.08 -3.48 -16.80
N ALA A 21 -25.86 -2.68 -15.77
CA ALA A 21 -24.63 -2.70 -14.98
C ALA A 21 -24.67 -3.81 -13.92
N ASP A 22 -23.51 -4.42 -13.70
CA ASP A 22 -23.31 -5.33 -12.57
C ASP A 22 -22.87 -4.58 -11.30
N VAL A 23 -22.09 -3.52 -11.49
CA VAL A 23 -21.44 -2.77 -10.42
C VAL A 23 -21.58 -1.28 -10.69
N LEU A 24 -22.01 -0.53 -9.67
CA LEU A 24 -21.91 0.92 -9.60
C LEU A 24 -20.90 1.25 -8.50
N ILE A 25 -19.87 2.04 -8.83
CA ILE A 25 -18.91 2.57 -7.85
C ILE A 25 -18.93 4.10 -7.89
N GLN A 26 -18.91 4.72 -6.72
CA GLN A 26 -18.93 6.17 -6.59
C GLN A 26 -18.13 6.61 -5.34
N ASN A 27 -17.51 7.78 -5.42
CA ASN A 27 -16.80 8.43 -4.31
C ASN A 27 -17.20 9.91 -4.13
N LEU A 28 -18.46 10.22 -4.44
CA LEU A 28 -19.07 11.52 -4.22
C LEU A 28 -19.25 11.78 -2.72
N LYS A 29 -19.50 13.04 -2.35
CA LYS A 29 -19.85 13.40 -0.97
C LYS A 29 -21.04 12.56 -0.48
N PRO A 30 -21.08 12.19 0.82
CA PRO A 30 -22.22 11.49 1.40
C PRO A 30 -23.57 12.13 1.04
N GLY A 31 -24.54 11.28 0.69
CA GLY A 31 -25.86 11.68 0.23
C GLY A 31 -25.92 12.41 -1.13
N ALA A 32 -24.80 12.67 -1.83
CA ALA A 32 -24.84 13.39 -3.10
C ALA A 32 -25.60 12.62 -4.18
N LEU A 33 -25.30 11.33 -4.34
CA LEU A 33 -25.98 10.48 -5.31
C LEU A 33 -27.47 10.29 -4.97
N GLU A 34 -27.79 10.23 -3.67
CA GLU A 34 -29.17 10.18 -3.18
C GLU A 34 -29.95 11.46 -3.51
N ARG A 35 -29.36 12.65 -3.29
CA ARG A 35 -29.96 13.93 -3.71
C ARG A 35 -30.18 14.03 -5.21
N LEU A 36 -29.40 13.30 -6.01
CA LEU A 36 -29.60 13.19 -7.47
C LEU A 36 -30.68 12.16 -7.85
N GLY A 37 -31.27 11.49 -6.86
CA GLY A 37 -32.36 10.52 -7.04
C GLY A 37 -31.90 9.07 -7.02
N PHE A 38 -30.62 8.76 -6.79
CA PHE A 38 -30.07 7.40 -6.89
C PHE A 38 -29.58 6.89 -5.52
N GLY A 39 -30.44 6.99 -4.51
CA GLY A 39 -30.15 6.50 -3.15
C GLY A 39 -30.05 4.98 -3.07
N ALA A 40 -29.34 4.46 -2.07
CA ALA A 40 -29.06 3.03 -1.92
C ALA A 40 -30.34 2.18 -1.85
N GLU A 41 -31.36 2.62 -1.11
CA GLU A 41 -32.64 1.91 -1.01
C GLU A 41 -33.36 1.80 -2.35
N ARG A 42 -33.38 2.89 -3.12
CA ARG A 42 -33.92 2.91 -4.48
C ARG A 42 -33.15 1.94 -5.37
N LEU A 43 -31.83 2.06 -5.39
CA LEU A 43 -30.97 1.23 -6.25
C LEU A 43 -31.16 -0.27 -5.95
N ALA A 44 -31.25 -0.65 -4.67
CA ALA A 44 -31.48 -2.03 -4.27
C ALA A 44 -32.87 -2.56 -4.68
N ARG A 45 -33.90 -1.70 -4.66
CA ARG A 45 -35.26 -2.06 -5.08
C ARG A 45 -35.38 -2.18 -6.60
N ASP A 46 -34.91 -1.16 -7.32
CA ASP A 46 -35.09 -1.04 -8.77
C ASP A 46 -34.10 -1.94 -9.54
N TYR A 47 -32.92 -2.20 -8.96
CA TYR A 47 -31.86 -3.03 -9.53
C TYR A 47 -31.37 -4.09 -8.52
N PRO A 48 -32.18 -5.12 -8.20
CA PRO A 48 -31.90 -6.06 -7.10
C PRO A 48 -30.64 -6.93 -7.27
N ARG A 49 -30.02 -6.92 -8.46
CA ARG A 49 -28.76 -7.61 -8.78
C ARG A 49 -27.54 -6.69 -8.77
N LEU A 50 -27.74 -5.37 -8.65
CA LEU A 50 -26.69 -4.38 -8.69
C LEU A 50 -25.84 -4.45 -7.43
N ILE A 51 -24.53 -4.36 -7.60
CA ILE A 51 -23.59 -4.12 -6.50
C ILE A 51 -23.27 -2.62 -6.51
N ALA A 52 -23.80 -1.89 -5.53
CA ALA A 52 -23.55 -0.46 -5.37
C ALA A 52 -22.48 -0.25 -4.29
N CYS A 53 -21.35 0.35 -4.65
CA CYS A 53 -20.22 0.63 -3.77
C CYS A 53 -20.02 2.14 -3.60
N SER A 54 -20.22 2.62 -2.38
CA SER A 54 -19.92 3.99 -1.96
C SER A 54 -18.57 4.04 -1.24
N ILE A 55 -17.71 4.97 -1.65
CA ILE A 55 -16.46 5.29 -0.96
C ILE A 55 -16.57 6.71 -0.38
N SER A 56 -16.23 6.85 0.89
CA SER A 56 -16.30 8.13 1.62
C SER A 56 -15.06 8.34 2.49
N GLY A 57 -14.91 9.53 3.07
CA GLY A 57 -13.81 9.81 3.99
C GLY A 57 -13.93 9.08 5.34
N TYR A 58 -15.06 9.31 6.01
CA TYR A 58 -15.32 8.87 7.39
C TYR A 58 -16.63 8.08 7.54
N GLY A 59 -17.18 7.58 6.42
CA GLY A 59 -18.49 6.93 6.40
C GLY A 59 -19.60 7.89 5.98
N GLU A 60 -20.81 7.35 5.86
CA GLU A 60 -22.01 8.11 5.50
C GLU A 60 -22.81 8.58 6.74
N THR A 61 -22.43 8.13 7.94
CA THR A 61 -23.11 8.43 9.20
C THR A 61 -22.13 8.81 10.31
N GLY A 62 -22.66 9.30 11.44
CA GLY A 62 -21.87 9.68 12.60
C GLY A 62 -21.32 11.11 12.54
N PRO A 63 -20.59 11.54 13.58
CA PRO A 63 -20.20 12.93 13.77
C PRO A 63 -19.21 13.47 12.71
N MET A 64 -18.63 12.58 11.90
CA MET A 64 -17.56 12.89 10.96
C MET A 64 -17.99 12.78 9.49
N ALA A 65 -19.24 12.40 9.21
CA ALA A 65 -19.73 12.11 7.85
C ALA A 65 -19.55 13.29 6.88
N ASP A 66 -19.78 14.53 7.34
CA ASP A 66 -19.68 15.74 6.51
C ASP A 66 -18.24 16.27 6.37
N ARG A 67 -17.26 15.67 7.05
CA ARG A 67 -15.89 16.15 7.06
C ARG A 67 -15.22 15.84 5.72
N LYS A 68 -14.50 16.83 5.18
CA LYS A 68 -13.67 16.63 4.00
C LYS A 68 -12.54 15.65 4.31
N ALA A 69 -12.33 14.72 3.40
CA ALA A 69 -11.22 13.78 3.46
C ALA A 69 -10.41 13.86 2.16
N TYR A 70 -9.11 13.88 2.35
CA TYR A 70 -8.10 13.67 1.32
C TYR A 70 -7.08 12.72 1.92
N ASP A 71 -6.38 11.96 1.09
CA ASP A 71 -5.38 10.97 1.50
C ASP A 71 -4.51 11.44 2.68
N LEU A 72 -3.81 12.56 2.54
CA LEU A 72 -2.91 13.05 3.58
C LEU A 72 -3.61 13.45 4.89
N LEU A 73 -4.84 13.96 4.82
CA LEU A 73 -5.62 14.28 6.02
C LEU A 73 -5.95 13.00 6.79
N ILE A 74 -6.34 11.94 6.08
CA ILE A 74 -6.63 10.64 6.70
C ILE A 74 -5.33 9.99 7.20
N GLN A 75 -4.20 10.09 6.50
CA GLN A 75 -2.91 9.61 7.01
C GLN A 75 -2.56 10.27 8.36
N ALA A 76 -2.80 11.57 8.48
CA ALA A 76 -2.56 12.31 9.72
C ALA A 76 -3.53 11.88 10.83
N GLU A 77 -4.82 11.79 10.52
CA GLU A 77 -5.89 11.56 11.50
C GLU A 77 -5.99 10.10 11.97
N SER A 78 -5.67 9.14 11.10
CA SER A 78 -5.61 7.71 11.46
C SER A 78 -4.42 7.34 12.35
N GLY A 79 -3.44 8.23 12.49
CA GLY A 79 -2.20 7.96 13.22
C GLY A 79 -1.08 7.33 12.39
N LEU A 80 -1.29 7.06 11.09
CA LEU A 80 -0.25 6.50 10.20
C LEU A 80 1.02 7.36 10.17
N CYS A 81 0.87 8.68 10.10
CA CYS A 81 2.01 9.61 10.14
C CYS A 81 2.82 9.48 11.44
N SER A 82 2.17 9.16 12.57
CA SER A 82 2.84 9.07 13.87
C SER A 82 3.88 7.95 13.95
N ILE A 83 3.70 6.90 13.15
CA ILE A 83 4.59 5.72 13.10
C ILE A 83 5.45 5.68 11.83
N THR A 84 5.28 6.65 10.92
CA THR A 84 6.01 6.71 9.64
C THR A 84 7.07 7.82 9.68
N GLY A 85 8.27 7.53 9.19
CA GLY A 85 9.37 8.50 9.08
C GLY A 85 10.54 8.24 10.01
N GLY A 86 11.42 9.23 10.10
CA GLY A 86 12.59 9.19 10.98
C GLY A 86 12.25 9.49 12.45
N PRO A 87 13.21 9.29 13.37
CA PRO A 87 13.00 9.57 14.79
C PRO A 87 12.67 11.04 15.10
N SER A 88 13.17 11.98 14.30
CA SER A 88 13.05 13.43 14.53
C SER A 88 11.65 13.98 14.28
N GLU A 89 10.96 13.50 13.24
CA GLU A 89 9.67 14.06 12.82
C GLU A 89 8.76 13.01 12.16
N PRO A 90 7.43 13.13 12.31
CA PRO A 90 6.46 12.36 11.54
C PRO A 90 6.58 12.62 10.04
N ALA A 91 6.33 11.62 9.21
CA ALA A 91 6.28 11.75 7.75
C ALA A 91 5.02 11.11 7.17
N ARG A 92 4.60 11.58 6.00
CA ARG A 92 3.60 10.87 5.19
C ARG A 92 4.21 9.67 4.48
N VAL A 93 3.38 8.70 4.11
CA VAL A 93 3.74 7.73 3.08
C VAL A 93 3.79 8.44 1.71
N GLY A 94 4.83 8.17 0.92
CA GLY A 94 5.14 8.90 -0.32
C GLY A 94 4.16 8.73 -1.49
N VAL A 95 3.20 7.81 -1.36
CA VAL A 95 2.09 7.61 -2.31
C VAL A 95 0.75 7.97 -1.66
N SER A 96 -0.33 8.04 -2.45
CA SER A 96 -1.69 8.13 -1.91
C SER A 96 -2.13 6.79 -1.31
N ILE A 97 -1.47 6.38 -0.23
CA ILE A 97 -1.64 5.05 0.37
C ILE A 97 -3.07 4.80 0.83
N VAL A 98 -3.76 5.82 1.33
CA VAL A 98 -5.14 5.72 1.79
C VAL A 98 -6.05 5.49 0.60
N ASP A 99 -5.89 6.26 -0.48
CA ASP A 99 -6.69 6.10 -1.70
C ASP A 99 -6.47 4.72 -2.33
N ILE A 100 -5.20 4.28 -2.42
CA ILE A 100 -4.83 2.97 -2.99
C ILE A 100 -5.39 1.83 -2.14
N ALA A 101 -5.21 1.89 -0.81
CA ALA A 101 -5.74 0.90 0.11
C ALA A 101 -7.26 0.83 0.04
N THR A 102 -7.93 1.98 0.04
CA THR A 102 -9.41 2.06 -0.02
C THR A 102 -9.93 1.50 -1.34
N GLY A 103 -9.28 1.81 -2.47
CA GLY A 103 -9.61 1.23 -3.77
C GLY A 103 -9.39 -0.29 -3.82
N ALA A 104 -8.31 -0.80 -3.21
CA ALA A 104 -8.04 -2.22 -3.11
C ALA A 104 -9.09 -2.95 -2.24
N THR A 105 -9.48 -2.37 -1.10
CA THR A 105 -10.56 -2.87 -0.24
C THR A 105 -11.89 -2.88 -0.98
N ALA A 106 -12.23 -1.80 -1.71
CA ALA A 106 -13.44 -1.75 -2.52
C ALA A 106 -13.46 -2.81 -3.62
N HIS A 107 -12.34 -3.00 -4.33
CA HIS A 107 -12.20 -4.05 -5.32
C HIS A 107 -12.43 -5.45 -4.71
N ALA A 108 -11.84 -5.74 -3.54
CA ALA A 108 -12.05 -7.02 -2.84
C ALA A 108 -13.51 -7.22 -2.41
N ALA A 109 -14.13 -6.21 -1.80
CA ALA A 109 -15.54 -6.26 -1.38
C ALA A 109 -16.51 -6.45 -2.56
N ILE A 110 -16.23 -5.79 -3.70
CA ILE A 110 -17.00 -5.96 -4.94
C ILE A 110 -16.86 -7.40 -5.47
N LEU A 111 -15.64 -7.97 -5.49
CA LEU A 111 -15.43 -9.35 -5.90
C LEU A 111 -16.17 -10.34 -4.98
N GLU A 112 -16.11 -10.14 -3.66
CA GLU A 112 -16.87 -10.94 -2.70
C GLU A 112 -18.38 -10.86 -2.97
N ALA A 113 -18.91 -9.65 -3.19
CA ALA A 113 -20.30 -9.44 -3.54
C ALA A 113 -20.68 -10.10 -4.87
N LEU A 114 -19.79 -10.09 -5.87
CA LEU A 114 -19.99 -10.79 -7.15
C LEU A 114 -20.07 -12.31 -6.95
N ILE A 115 -19.19 -12.90 -6.14
CA ILE A 115 -19.21 -14.34 -5.80
C ILE A 115 -20.52 -14.68 -5.05
N ARG A 116 -20.87 -13.90 -4.03
CA ARG A 116 -22.12 -14.06 -3.28
C ARG A 116 -23.35 -13.94 -4.18
N ARG A 117 -23.34 -13.00 -5.12
CA ARG A 117 -24.42 -12.82 -6.12
C ARG A 117 -24.52 -14.03 -7.05
N GLY A 118 -23.41 -14.68 -7.38
CA GLY A 118 -23.38 -15.94 -8.14
C GLY A 118 -24.15 -17.08 -7.45
N VAL A 119 -24.17 -17.10 -6.11
CA VAL A 119 -24.89 -18.10 -5.31
C VAL A 119 -26.34 -17.68 -5.03
N THR A 120 -26.54 -16.42 -4.63
CA THR A 120 -27.82 -15.94 -4.09
C THR A 120 -28.71 -15.28 -5.14
N GLY A 121 -28.13 -14.89 -6.28
CA GLY A 121 -28.77 -14.06 -7.29
C GLY A 121 -29.00 -12.60 -6.88
N LYS A 122 -28.57 -12.18 -5.67
CA LYS A 122 -28.82 -10.84 -5.12
C LYS A 122 -27.56 -9.97 -5.15
N GLY A 123 -27.74 -8.69 -5.44
CA GLY A 123 -26.70 -7.67 -5.35
C GLY A 123 -26.35 -7.30 -3.91
N ALA A 124 -25.64 -6.19 -3.74
CA ALA A 124 -25.21 -5.69 -2.43
C ALA A 124 -25.07 -4.16 -2.44
N SER A 125 -25.34 -3.54 -1.29
CA SER A 125 -24.92 -2.17 -1.00
C SER A 125 -23.68 -2.24 -0.12
N ILE A 126 -22.59 -1.61 -0.56
CA ILE A 126 -21.28 -1.61 0.08
C ILE A 126 -20.94 -0.16 0.41
N SER A 127 -20.57 0.12 1.66
CA SER A 127 -20.05 1.42 2.09
C SER A 127 -18.68 1.21 2.70
N ILE A 128 -17.70 1.99 2.23
CA ILE A 128 -16.32 1.93 2.69
C ILE A 128 -15.88 3.35 3.03
N SER A 129 -15.27 3.52 4.20
CA SER A 129 -14.62 4.78 4.56
C SER A 129 -13.09 4.65 4.49
N MET A 130 -12.45 5.71 4.02
CA MET A 130 -10.98 5.83 4.00
C MET A 130 -10.38 5.68 5.40
N PHE A 131 -11.05 6.23 6.41
CA PHE A 131 -10.61 6.13 7.80
C PHE A 131 -10.66 4.69 8.32
N ASP A 132 -11.77 3.97 8.12
CA ASP A 132 -11.91 2.59 8.59
C ASP A 132 -10.87 1.67 7.93
N VAL A 133 -10.58 1.89 6.64
CA VAL A 133 -9.53 1.13 5.94
C VAL A 133 -8.14 1.39 6.56
N MET A 134 -7.83 2.62 6.94
CA MET A 134 -6.56 2.89 7.63
C MET A 134 -6.53 2.35 9.06
N ALA A 135 -7.65 2.44 9.80
CA ALA A 135 -7.75 1.84 11.12
C ALA A 135 -7.54 0.32 11.06
N ASP A 136 -8.15 -0.35 10.09
CA ASP A 136 -7.96 -1.79 9.82
C ASP A 136 -6.49 -2.13 9.54
N TRP A 137 -5.83 -1.40 8.64
CA TRP A 137 -4.41 -1.62 8.34
C TRP A 137 -3.47 -1.30 9.52
N LEU A 138 -3.90 -0.42 10.43
CA LEU A 138 -3.18 -0.06 11.64
C LEU A 138 -3.50 -0.97 12.84
N THR A 139 -4.19 -2.09 12.64
CA THR A 139 -4.56 -3.04 13.71
C THR A 139 -3.39 -3.40 14.61
N VAL A 140 -2.25 -3.81 14.05
CA VAL A 140 -1.07 -4.20 14.86
C VAL A 140 -0.47 -3.02 15.64
N PRO A 141 -0.18 -1.86 15.02
CA PRO A 141 0.21 -0.65 15.75
C PRO A 141 -0.76 -0.24 16.88
N LEU A 142 -2.07 -0.30 16.61
CA LEU A 142 -3.10 0.05 17.58
C LEU A 142 -3.10 -0.91 18.76
N LEU A 143 -3.09 -2.22 18.52
CA LEU A 143 -3.02 -3.24 19.58
C LEU A 143 -1.76 -3.09 20.44
N ASN A 144 -0.62 -2.77 19.82
CA ASN A 144 0.62 -2.51 20.57
C ASN A 144 0.48 -1.26 21.47
N HIS A 145 -0.13 -0.18 20.96
CA HIS A 145 -0.40 1.03 21.76
C HIS A 145 -1.33 0.73 22.94
N GLU A 146 -2.44 0.04 22.72
CA GLU A 146 -3.40 -0.35 23.75
C GLU A 146 -2.79 -1.33 24.78
N GLY A 147 -1.82 -2.15 24.35
CA GLY A 147 -0.98 -2.98 25.22
C GLY A 147 0.12 -2.21 25.96
N GLY A 148 0.18 -0.88 25.84
CA GLY A 148 1.16 -0.01 26.51
C GLY A 148 2.52 0.11 25.81
N GLN A 149 2.66 -0.48 24.62
CA GLN A 149 3.89 -0.49 23.82
C GLN A 149 3.71 0.30 22.52
N THR A 150 3.46 1.60 22.64
CA THR A 150 3.25 2.49 21.48
C THR A 150 4.42 2.40 20.50
N PRO A 151 4.17 2.08 19.22
CA PRO A 151 5.22 2.04 18.20
C PRO A 151 5.92 3.40 18.05
N ARG A 152 7.23 3.37 17.80
CA ARG A 152 8.05 4.57 17.58
C ARG A 152 8.61 4.57 16.16
N ARG A 153 8.79 5.77 15.61
CA ARG A 153 9.49 5.98 14.35
C ARG A 153 10.97 5.69 14.52
N ILE A 154 11.50 4.81 13.67
CA ILE A 154 12.90 4.40 13.69
C ILE A 154 13.57 4.51 12.30
N GLY A 155 12.89 5.13 11.33
CA GLY A 155 13.37 5.20 9.95
C GLY A 155 13.30 3.85 9.24
N LEU A 156 14.28 3.58 8.37
CA LEU A 156 14.37 2.34 7.59
C LEU A 156 15.00 1.20 8.42
N ALA A 157 14.35 0.84 9.52
CA ALA A 157 14.73 -0.26 10.40
C ALA A 157 13.50 -1.01 10.90
N HIS A 158 13.66 -2.29 11.23
CA HIS A 158 12.59 -3.10 11.82
C HIS A 158 12.57 -2.94 13.35
N PRO A 159 11.42 -2.68 14.00
CA PRO A 159 11.38 -2.36 15.43
C PRO A 159 11.78 -3.52 16.33
N SER A 160 11.42 -4.75 15.94
CA SER A 160 11.57 -5.94 16.78
C SER A 160 12.63 -6.93 16.31
N ILE A 161 13.40 -6.58 15.26
CA ILE A 161 14.44 -7.44 14.68
C ILE A 161 15.71 -6.62 14.49
N SER A 162 16.86 -7.21 14.81
CA SER A 162 18.18 -6.57 14.69
C SER A 162 19.25 -7.60 14.29
N PRO A 163 20.16 -7.29 13.35
CA PRO A 163 20.13 -6.13 12.46
C PRO A 163 19.11 -6.34 11.32
N TYR A 164 18.15 -5.43 11.22
CA TYR A 164 17.26 -5.33 10.07
C TYR A 164 17.04 -3.84 9.82
N GLY A 165 17.76 -3.32 8.85
CA GLY A 165 17.77 -1.90 8.51
C GLY A 165 18.83 -1.56 7.49
N VAL A 166 19.00 -0.26 7.26
CA VAL A 166 19.91 0.30 6.24
C VAL A 166 21.30 0.59 6.81
N PHE A 167 22.30 0.14 6.08
CA PHE A 167 23.72 0.42 6.32
C PHE A 167 24.34 1.02 5.06
N HIS A 168 25.42 1.78 5.21
CA HIS A 168 26.05 2.50 4.11
C HIS A 168 27.40 1.85 3.80
N ALA A 169 27.56 1.43 2.54
CA ALA A 169 28.86 1.01 2.01
C ALA A 169 29.86 2.19 2.03
N GLN A 170 31.14 1.90 1.80
CA GLN A 170 32.22 2.88 1.75
C GLN A 170 31.96 4.03 0.77
N ASP A 171 31.34 3.73 -0.37
CA ASP A 171 30.97 4.71 -1.40
C ASP A 171 29.69 5.51 -1.06
N GLY A 172 29.11 5.26 0.12
CA GLY A 172 27.89 5.91 0.60
C GLY A 172 26.59 5.26 0.11
N THR A 173 26.65 4.19 -0.66
CA THR A 173 25.44 3.51 -1.16
C THR A 173 24.67 2.85 -0.02
N PRO A 174 23.37 3.16 0.16
CA PRO A 174 22.54 2.53 1.18
C PRO A 174 22.10 1.12 0.78
N ILE A 175 22.43 0.14 1.62
CA ILE A 175 22.04 -1.26 1.49
C ILE A 175 21.25 -1.66 2.73
N LEU A 176 20.02 -2.13 2.52
CA LEU A 176 19.19 -2.73 3.55
C LEU A 176 19.55 -4.21 3.68
N ILE A 177 19.77 -4.69 4.89
CA ILE A 177 19.84 -6.14 5.18
C ILE A 177 18.70 -6.57 6.11
N SER A 178 18.38 -7.85 6.07
CA SER A 178 17.38 -8.48 6.93
C SER A 178 17.95 -9.75 7.55
N ILE A 179 18.34 -9.68 8.82
CA ILE A 179 18.74 -10.84 9.63
C ILE A 179 17.58 -11.23 10.53
N GLN A 180 16.86 -12.27 10.15
CA GLN A 180 15.63 -12.69 10.82
C GLN A 180 15.84 -13.88 11.76
N SER A 181 17.00 -14.54 11.69
CA SER A 181 17.33 -15.68 12.53
C SER A 181 18.74 -15.62 13.10
N ASP A 182 18.95 -16.32 14.22
CA ASP A 182 20.27 -16.42 14.85
C ASP A 182 21.28 -17.17 13.97
N ARG A 183 20.81 -18.09 13.12
CA ARG A 183 21.64 -18.77 12.12
C ARG A 183 22.16 -17.78 11.07
N GLU A 184 21.34 -16.85 10.61
CA GLU A 184 21.77 -15.80 9.68
C GLU A 184 22.73 -14.82 10.35
N TRP A 185 22.55 -14.52 11.65
CA TRP A 185 23.51 -13.71 12.40
C TRP A 185 24.89 -14.37 12.49
N VAL A 186 24.95 -15.68 12.74
CA VAL A 186 26.21 -16.43 12.74
C VAL A 186 26.91 -16.35 11.38
N ARG A 187 26.16 -16.53 10.28
CA ARG A 187 26.70 -16.38 8.91
C ARG A 187 27.18 -14.96 8.64
N LEU A 188 26.36 -13.94 8.95
CA LEU A 188 26.75 -12.53 8.78
C LEU A 188 28.03 -12.22 9.58
N SER A 189 28.13 -12.72 10.81
CA SER A 189 29.31 -12.54 11.66
C SER A 189 30.56 -13.15 11.06
N ALA A 190 30.45 -14.38 10.54
CA ALA A 190 31.59 -15.10 9.96
C ALA A 190 31.98 -14.55 8.57
N ASP A 191 31.02 -14.39 7.68
CA ASP A 191 31.26 -14.25 6.24
C ASP A 191 31.30 -12.78 5.79
N PHE A 192 30.52 -11.91 6.43
CA PHE A 192 30.45 -10.48 6.06
C PHE A 192 31.23 -9.58 7.02
N ILE A 193 30.98 -9.72 8.33
CA ILE A 193 31.70 -8.95 9.36
C ILE A 193 33.16 -9.40 9.45
N GLY A 194 33.41 -10.70 9.33
CA GLY A 194 34.74 -11.31 9.42
C GLY A 194 35.18 -11.62 10.86
N GLU A 195 34.23 -11.61 11.80
CA GLU A 195 34.45 -11.87 13.22
C GLU A 195 33.46 -12.93 13.73
N PRO A 196 33.72 -14.24 13.47
CA PRO A 196 32.80 -15.32 13.80
C PRO A 196 32.39 -15.38 15.28
N ALA A 197 33.24 -14.87 16.18
CA ALA A 197 32.99 -14.83 17.62
C ALA A 197 31.70 -14.06 17.98
N HIS A 198 31.32 -13.04 17.20
CA HIS A 198 30.07 -12.30 17.42
C HIS A 198 28.83 -13.18 17.23
N GLY A 199 28.90 -14.24 16.43
CA GLY A 199 27.79 -15.17 16.19
C GLY A 199 27.34 -15.89 17.46
N THR A 200 28.24 -16.09 18.41
CA THR A 200 27.99 -16.81 19.67
C THR A 200 28.14 -15.95 20.93
N ASP A 201 28.54 -14.68 20.78
CA ASP A 201 28.64 -13.74 21.91
C ASP A 201 27.25 -13.59 22.56
N PRO A 202 27.10 -13.81 23.89
CA PRO A 202 25.81 -13.69 24.58
C PRO A 202 25.08 -12.35 24.37
N ARG A 203 25.80 -11.28 24.03
CA ARG A 203 25.22 -9.96 23.71
C ARG A 203 24.48 -9.92 22.38
N PHE A 204 24.82 -10.81 21.44
CA PHE A 204 24.29 -10.82 20.06
C PHE A 204 23.75 -12.18 19.59
N ALA A 205 23.96 -13.26 20.36
CA ALA A 205 23.65 -14.63 19.95
C ALA A 205 22.16 -14.86 19.65
N THR A 206 21.26 -14.09 20.25
CA THR A 206 19.82 -14.18 20.01
C THR A 206 19.24 -12.87 19.49
N ASN A 207 18.15 -12.92 18.72
CA ASN A 207 17.46 -11.69 18.27
C ASN A 207 17.09 -10.78 19.45
N VAL A 208 16.61 -11.34 20.56
CA VAL A 208 16.27 -10.57 21.76
C VAL A 208 17.50 -9.83 22.29
N ALA A 209 18.65 -10.50 22.36
CA ALA A 209 19.90 -9.88 22.78
C ALA A 209 20.37 -8.80 21.78
N ARG A 210 20.26 -9.04 20.47
CA ARG A 210 20.59 -8.04 19.43
C ARG A 210 19.68 -6.82 19.47
N VAL A 211 18.40 -6.99 19.78
CA VAL A 211 17.45 -5.88 19.94
C VAL A 211 17.76 -5.10 21.22
N ALA A 212 18.08 -5.78 22.33
CA ALA A 212 18.48 -5.12 23.57
C ALA A 212 19.81 -4.35 23.42
N ASN A 213 20.74 -4.87 22.62
CA ASN A 213 22.03 -4.27 22.31
C ASN A 213 22.07 -3.67 20.89
N ARG A 214 20.95 -3.09 20.42
CA ARG A 214 20.80 -2.64 19.02
C ARG A 214 21.90 -1.69 18.56
N ALA A 215 22.20 -0.67 19.37
CA ALA A 215 23.22 0.32 19.00
C ALA A 215 24.59 -0.32 18.74
N GLU A 216 24.99 -1.29 19.57
CA GLU A 216 26.26 -2.01 19.39
C GLU A 216 26.19 -2.99 18.21
N THR A 217 25.07 -3.73 18.09
CA THR A 217 24.84 -4.66 16.97
C THR A 217 24.93 -3.94 15.62
N ASP A 218 24.21 -2.82 15.48
CA ASP A 218 24.18 -2.01 14.27
C ASP A 218 25.55 -1.37 13.99
N ALA A 219 26.30 -0.99 15.03
CA ALA A 219 27.66 -0.46 14.87
C ALA A 219 28.64 -1.50 14.31
N LEU A 220 28.56 -2.76 14.75
CA LEU A 220 29.38 -3.85 14.20
C LEU A 220 29.13 -4.05 12.71
N VAL A 221 27.86 -4.07 12.32
CA VAL A 221 27.44 -4.21 10.92
C VAL A 221 27.85 -2.99 10.10
N ALA A 222 27.60 -1.78 10.60
CA ALA A 222 27.99 -0.55 9.93
C ALA A 222 29.51 -0.47 9.69
N ALA A 223 30.31 -0.88 10.67
CA ALA A 223 31.76 -0.94 10.52
C ALA A 223 32.19 -1.92 9.42
N ALA A 224 31.48 -3.05 9.25
CA ALA A 224 31.75 -4.01 8.19
C ALA A 224 31.38 -3.48 6.79
N PHE A 225 30.27 -2.74 6.68
CA PHE A 225 29.87 -2.05 5.44
C PHE A 225 30.85 -0.94 5.06
N ALA A 226 31.32 -0.13 6.01
CA ALA A 226 32.24 0.98 5.76
C ALA A 226 33.61 0.55 5.18
N ARG A 227 33.94 -0.75 5.25
CA ARG A 227 35.18 -1.33 4.68
C ARG A 227 35.04 -1.79 3.23
N ARG A 228 33.84 -1.78 2.66
CA ARG A 228 33.54 -2.33 1.33
C ARG A 228 32.80 -1.32 0.49
N ASP A 229 33.10 -1.25 -0.80
CA ASP A 229 32.20 -0.59 -1.73
C ASP A 229 30.89 -1.38 -1.88
N ALA A 230 29.89 -0.78 -2.54
CA ALA A 230 28.57 -1.41 -2.65
C ALA A 230 28.62 -2.73 -3.44
N ALA A 231 29.47 -2.83 -4.46
CA ALA A 231 29.55 -4.00 -5.33
C ALA A 231 30.14 -5.20 -4.59
N ASP A 232 31.22 -4.99 -3.83
CA ASP A 232 31.82 -6.01 -2.97
C ASP A 232 30.86 -6.41 -1.85
N ALA A 233 30.21 -5.44 -1.19
CA ALA A 233 29.24 -5.75 -0.14
C ALA A 233 28.09 -6.63 -0.66
N VAL A 234 27.53 -6.31 -1.83
CA VAL A 234 26.49 -7.12 -2.49
C VAL A 234 27.00 -8.52 -2.84
N ALA A 235 28.22 -8.64 -3.37
CA ALA A 235 28.80 -9.93 -3.72
C ALA A 235 28.97 -10.83 -2.49
N VAL A 236 29.52 -10.29 -1.39
CA VAL A 236 29.71 -11.03 -0.14
C VAL A 236 28.37 -11.42 0.48
N LEU A 237 27.41 -10.49 0.59
CA LEU A 237 26.08 -10.78 1.14
C LEU A 237 25.36 -11.87 0.33
N THR A 238 25.48 -11.83 -0.99
CA THR A 238 24.93 -12.86 -1.88
C THR A 238 25.59 -14.22 -1.60
N SER A 239 26.92 -14.26 -1.49
CA SER A 239 27.66 -15.49 -1.23
C SER A 239 27.37 -16.10 0.15
N ALA A 240 27.08 -15.24 1.13
CA ALA A 240 26.74 -15.61 2.51
C ALA A 240 25.26 -16.01 2.69
N ASP A 241 24.47 -15.99 1.61
CA ASP A 241 23.03 -16.28 1.64
C ASP A 241 22.28 -15.36 2.64
N ILE A 242 22.63 -14.07 2.62
CA ILE A 242 22.00 -13.03 3.44
C ILE A 242 21.00 -12.26 2.59
N ALA A 243 19.79 -12.04 3.14
CA ALA A 243 18.78 -11.22 2.48
C ALA A 243 19.15 -9.73 2.54
N PHE A 244 19.20 -9.08 1.37
CA PHE A 244 19.45 -7.65 1.25
C PHE A 244 18.66 -7.01 0.10
N ALA A 245 18.60 -5.67 0.11
CA ALA A 245 18.08 -4.86 -0.99
C ALA A 245 18.85 -3.54 -1.06
N THR A 246 19.01 -3.00 -2.28
CA THR A 246 19.46 -1.62 -2.47
C THR A 246 18.31 -0.66 -2.18
N VAL A 247 18.56 0.42 -1.45
CA VAL A 247 17.55 1.47 -1.21
C VAL A 247 17.46 2.36 -2.45
N ASN A 248 16.67 1.94 -3.43
CA ASN A 248 16.53 2.64 -4.70
C ASN A 248 15.69 3.92 -4.59
N ASP A 249 16.09 4.92 -5.37
CA ASP A 249 15.23 6.06 -5.72
C ASP A 249 14.36 5.74 -6.95
N MET A 250 13.68 6.75 -7.49
CA MET A 250 12.81 6.58 -8.67
C MET A 250 13.58 6.26 -9.95
N ASP A 251 14.83 6.72 -10.07
CA ASP A 251 15.68 6.37 -11.21
C ASP A 251 16.12 4.91 -11.13
N GLY A 252 16.55 4.47 -9.93
CA GLY A 252 16.82 3.07 -9.61
C GLY A 252 15.62 2.16 -9.90
N LEU A 253 14.41 2.55 -9.50
CA LEU A 253 13.18 1.83 -9.87
C LEU A 253 13.01 1.77 -11.40
N SER A 254 13.16 2.89 -12.10
CA SER A 254 12.93 2.98 -13.54
C SER A 254 13.86 2.07 -14.36
N ARG A 255 15.07 1.82 -13.85
CA ARG A 255 16.11 0.98 -14.44
C ARG A 255 16.19 -0.43 -13.83
N HIS A 256 15.32 -0.75 -12.86
CA HIS A 256 15.39 -2.02 -12.15
C HIS A 256 15.12 -3.20 -13.09
N PRO A 257 15.97 -4.24 -13.12
CA PRO A 257 15.87 -5.33 -14.09
C PRO A 257 14.59 -6.18 -13.97
N ARG A 258 13.92 -6.14 -12.80
CA ARG A 258 12.62 -6.79 -12.59
C ARG A 258 11.42 -5.92 -12.95
N LEU A 259 11.59 -4.63 -13.27
CA LEU A 259 10.47 -3.76 -13.61
C LEU A 259 9.85 -4.19 -14.95
N ARG A 260 8.65 -4.77 -14.88
CA ARG A 260 7.83 -5.02 -16.08
C ARG A 260 7.09 -3.74 -16.45
N ARG A 261 7.00 -3.47 -17.75
CA ARG A 261 6.28 -2.32 -18.31
C ARG A 261 5.26 -2.75 -19.34
N ILE A 262 4.20 -1.97 -19.45
CA ILE A 262 3.21 -2.04 -20.53
C ILE A 262 3.06 -0.65 -21.16
N THR A 263 2.54 -0.61 -22.39
CA THR A 263 2.21 0.63 -23.08
C THR A 263 0.70 0.77 -23.13
N VAL A 264 0.19 1.94 -22.77
CA VAL A 264 -1.23 2.26 -22.81
C VAL A 264 -1.43 3.50 -23.69
N GLY A 265 -2.40 3.46 -24.59
CA GLY A 265 -2.79 4.63 -25.38
C GLY A 265 -3.45 5.69 -24.51
N THR A 266 -3.11 6.97 -24.71
CA THR A 266 -3.78 8.10 -24.07
C THR A 266 -4.14 9.15 -25.13
N PRO A 267 -5.02 10.12 -24.83
CA PRO A 267 -5.32 11.22 -25.74
C PRO A 267 -4.09 12.03 -26.17
N ASN A 268 -3.03 12.04 -25.36
CA ASN A 268 -1.79 12.77 -25.63
C ASN A 268 -0.68 11.86 -26.19
N GLY A 269 -1.02 10.66 -26.65
CA GLY A 269 -0.07 9.66 -27.17
C GLY A 269 0.14 8.46 -26.23
N PRO A 270 0.87 7.43 -26.67
CA PRO A 270 1.15 6.26 -25.86
C PRO A 270 2.07 6.60 -24.68
N VAL A 271 1.78 6.02 -23.51
CA VAL A 271 2.63 6.12 -22.31
C VAL A 271 3.07 4.74 -21.87
N SER A 272 4.33 4.63 -21.46
CA SER A 272 4.85 3.40 -20.84
C SER A 272 4.71 3.51 -19.32
N LEU A 273 4.11 2.50 -18.68
CA LEU A 273 3.87 2.48 -17.23
C LEU A 273 4.17 1.11 -16.61
N PRO A 274 4.39 1.01 -15.28
CA PRO A 274 4.58 -0.27 -14.60
C PRO A 274 3.43 -1.23 -14.86
N ALA A 275 3.75 -2.46 -15.27
CA ALA A 275 2.74 -3.47 -15.56
C ALA A 275 1.96 -3.86 -14.29
N PRO A 276 0.66 -4.25 -14.40
CA PRO A 276 -0.09 -4.79 -13.28
C PRO A 276 0.65 -5.93 -12.58
N ALA A 277 0.59 -5.94 -11.25
CA ALA A 277 1.37 -6.88 -10.43
C ALA A 277 0.99 -8.34 -10.71
N ALA A 278 -0.31 -8.65 -10.79
CA ALA A 278 -0.81 -9.98 -11.07
C ALA A 278 -0.50 -10.44 -12.50
N VAL A 279 0.09 -11.63 -12.62
CA VAL A 279 0.35 -12.33 -13.88
C VAL A 279 -0.55 -13.55 -13.92
N PHE A 280 -1.29 -13.74 -15.02
CA PHE A 280 -2.19 -14.86 -15.21
C PHE A 280 -1.58 -15.81 -16.23
N ASP A 281 -1.48 -17.09 -15.87
CA ASP A 281 -0.92 -18.10 -16.76
C ASP A 281 -1.77 -18.27 -18.02
N GLY A 282 -1.12 -18.21 -19.18
CA GLY A 282 -1.77 -18.37 -20.48
C GLY A 282 -2.72 -17.22 -20.86
N VAL A 283 -2.82 -16.15 -20.07
CA VAL A 283 -3.73 -15.03 -20.34
C VAL A 283 -2.94 -13.72 -20.46
N ALA A 284 -2.76 -13.28 -21.70
CA ALA A 284 -2.26 -11.94 -21.97
C ALA A 284 -3.36 -10.92 -21.63
N ARG A 285 -3.05 -9.98 -20.72
CA ARG A 285 -3.91 -8.83 -20.45
C ARG A 285 -3.49 -7.68 -21.36
N GLU A 286 -4.39 -7.29 -22.26
CA GLU A 286 -4.21 -6.10 -23.10
C GLU A 286 -4.98 -4.92 -22.50
N PRO A 287 -4.28 -3.92 -21.93
CA PRO A 287 -4.95 -2.75 -21.37
C PRO A 287 -5.60 -1.93 -22.50
N GLY A 288 -6.89 -1.61 -22.34
CA GLY A 288 -7.55 -0.63 -23.19
C GLY A 288 -6.95 0.77 -23.02
N PRO A 289 -7.17 1.70 -23.98
CA PRO A 289 -6.66 3.05 -23.87
C PRO A 289 -7.35 3.84 -22.75
N VAL A 290 -6.65 4.84 -22.22
CA VAL A 290 -7.27 5.85 -21.37
C VAL A 290 -8.29 6.63 -22.21
N PRO A 291 -9.58 6.67 -21.81
CA PRO A 291 -10.59 7.36 -22.60
C PRO A 291 -10.34 8.87 -22.59
N GLY A 292 -10.47 9.51 -23.76
CA GLY A 292 -10.51 10.97 -23.84
C GLY A 292 -11.80 11.53 -23.26
N LEU A 293 -11.73 12.77 -22.76
CA LEU A 293 -12.90 13.51 -22.30
C LEU A 293 -13.73 13.91 -23.54
N LYS A 294 -15.01 13.53 -23.57
CA LYS A 294 -15.99 14.02 -24.54
C LYS A 294 -16.87 15.06 -23.83
N PRO A 295 -17.27 16.17 -24.46
CA PRO A 295 -18.29 17.04 -23.90
C PRO A 295 -19.60 16.27 -23.61
N ALA A 296 -20.40 16.74 -22.66
CA ALA A 296 -21.80 16.30 -22.60
C ALA A 296 -22.49 16.81 -23.88
N GLU A 297 -23.27 15.95 -24.53
CA GLU A 297 -24.17 16.40 -25.60
C GLU A 297 -25.35 17.12 -24.94
N ASP A 298 -25.74 18.28 -25.47
CA ASP A 298 -26.84 19.13 -24.96
C ASP A 298 -28.21 18.43 -25.05
#